data_AF-A0A660WSY9-F1
#
_entry.id   AF-A0A660WSY9-F1
#
_cell.length_a   1.000
_cell.length_b   1.000
_cell.length_c   1.000
_cell.angle_alpha   90.00
_cell.angle_beta   90.00
_cell.angle_gamma   90.00
#
_symmetry.space_group_name_H-M   'P 1'
#
loop_
_entity.id
_entity.type
_entity.pdbx_description
1 polymer ?
#
loop_
_entity_poly.entity_id
_entity_poly.type
_entity_poly.pdbx_seq_one_letter_code
_entity_poly.pdbx_strand_id
1 'polypeptide(L)' 'EGMVPKVKAAIEAIKHGVKKAHIVDAKISHAILLEIFTNEGIGTEIVA' A
#
# COMPACT_ATOMS: atom_id res chain seq x y z
N GLU A 1 6.27 -5.48 -15.52
CA GLU A 1 7.37 -4.56 -15.15
C GLU A 1 6.97 -3.39 -14.24
N GLY A 2 5.72 -2.91 -14.24
CA GLY A 2 5.34 -1.75 -13.41
C GLY A 2 5.26 -1.97 -11.89
N MET A 3 5.27 -3.21 -11.39
CA MET A 3 5.16 -3.48 -9.95
C MET A 3 6.48 -3.36 -9.20
N VAL A 4 7.59 -3.72 -9.85
CA VAL A 4 8.95 -3.61 -9.28
C VAL A 4 9.25 -2.18 -8.79
N PRO A 5 9.00 -1.10 -9.54
CA PRO A 5 9.25 0.25 -9.04
C PRO A 5 8.31 0.65 -7.89
N LYS A 6 7.06 0.17 -7.86
CA LYS A 6 6.11 0.46 -6.76
C LYS A 6 6.58 -0.17 -5.45
N VAL A 7 7.00 -1.44 -5.51
CA VAL A 7 7.54 -2.16 -4.35
C VAL A 7 8.84 -1.52 -3.88
N LYS A 8 9.75 -1.15 -4.79
CA LYS A 8 10.99 -0.44 -4.42
C LYS A 8 10.72 0.88 -3.71
N ALA A 9 9.80 1.69 -4.21
CA ALA A 9 9.43 2.96 -3.59
C ALA A 9 8.80 2.75 -2.19
N ALA A 10 7.93 1.76 -2.04
CA ALA A 10 7.33 1.42 -0.74
C ALA A 10 8.39 0.97 0.27
N ILE A 11 9.30 0.08 -0.11
CA ILE A 11 10.41 -0.37 0.74
C ILE A 11 11.29 0.82 1.15
N GLU A 12 11.58 1.73 0.22
CA GLU A 12 12.41 2.89 0.52
C GLU A 12 11.73 3.86 1.48
N ALA A 13 10.42 4.06 1.35
CA ALA A 13 9.64 4.87 2.30
C ALA A 13 9.70 4.27 3.71
N ILE A 14 9.52 2.95 3.84
CA ILE A 14 9.61 2.26 5.14
C ILE A 14 10.99 2.43 5.76
N LYS A 15 12.06 2.25 4.97
CA LYS A 15 13.46 2.46 5.43
C LYS A 15 13.72 3.88 5.94
N HIS A 16 12.99 4.87 5.45
CA HIS A 16 13.10 6.28 5.86
C HIS A 16 12.08 6.69 6.94
N GLY A 17 11.48 5.72 7.65
CA GLY A 17 10.67 5.98 8.85
C GLY A 17 9.16 6.06 8.60
N VAL A 18 8.68 5.77 7.38
CA VAL A 18 7.25 5.55 7.16
C VAL A 18 6.85 4.24 7.86
N LYS A 19 5.77 4.27 8.65
CA LYS A 19 5.36 3.11 9.46
C LYS A 19 4.79 1.96 8.64
N LYS A 20 4.04 2.29 7.59
CA LYS A 20 3.31 1.35 6.73
C LYS A 20 3.15 1.94 5.33
N ALA A 21 3.19 1.10 4.31
CA ALA A 21 2.90 1.47 2.93
C ALA A 21 1.88 0.50 2.34
N HIS A 22 0.89 1.03 1.62
CA HIS A 22 -0.21 0.25 1.07
C HIS A 22 -0.26 0.38 -0.45
N ILE A 23 -0.38 -0.75 -1.16
CA ILE A 23 -0.57 -0.80 -2.61
C ILE A 23 -2.00 -1.29 -2.86
N VAL A 24 -2.87 -0.40 -3.36
CA VAL A 24 -4.30 -0.65 -3.56
C VAL A 24 -4.68 -0.63 -5.05
N ASP A 25 -5.73 -1.36 -5.43
CA ASP A 25 -6.30 -1.32 -6.78
C ASP A 25 -7.18 -0.08 -6.96
N ALA A 26 -6.80 0.79 -7.90
CA ALA A 26 -7.51 2.03 -8.21
C ALA A 26 -8.87 1.82 -8.90
N LYS A 27 -9.17 0.61 -9.41
CA LYS A 27 -10.45 0.31 -10.05
C LYS A 27 -11.58 0.06 -9.05
N ILE A 28 -11.25 -0.24 -7.80
CA ILE A 28 -12.23 -0.48 -6.74
C ILE A 28 -12.77 0.87 -6.26
N SER A 29 -14.09 1.06 -6.33
CA SER A 29 -14.73 2.25 -5.80
C SER A 29 -14.45 2.38 -4.32
N HIS A 30 -14.02 3.58 -3.89
CA HIS A 30 -13.67 3.86 -2.50
C HIS A 30 -12.51 3.01 -1.95
N ALA A 31 -11.62 2.49 -2.79
CA ALA A 31 -10.44 1.69 -2.39
C ALA A 31 -9.69 2.25 -1.17
N ILE A 32 -9.47 3.57 -1.12
CA ILE A 32 -8.80 4.23 0.01
C ILE A 32 -9.59 4.10 1.32
N LEU A 33 -10.92 4.31 1.27
CA LEU A 33 -11.75 4.20 2.46
C LEU A 33 -11.82 2.76 2.94
N LEU A 34 -11.94 1.80 2.01
CA LEU A 34 -11.95 0.38 2.33
C LEU A 34 -10.64 -0.06 2.98
N GLU A 35 -9.50 0.38 2.45
CA GLU A 35 -8.18 0.04 3.00
C GLU A 35 -7.96 0.63 4.41
N ILE A 36 -8.47 1.82 4.69
CA ILE A 36 -8.24 2.50 5.98
C ILE A 36 -9.26 2.08 7.06
N PHE A 37 -10.51 1.87 6.68
CA PHE A 37 -11.63 1.73 7.62
C PHE A 37 -12.17 0.30 7.74
N THR A 38 -11.51 -0.69 7.12
CA THR A 38 -11.84 -2.10 7.30
C THR A 38 -10.61 -2.88 7.78
N ASN A 39 -10.83 -3.90 8.61
CA ASN A 39 -9.75 -4.74 9.10
C ASN A 39 -9.26 -5.75 8.05
N GLU A 40 -10.12 -6.09 7.08
CA GLU A 40 -9.76 -7.01 6.00
C GLU A 40 -8.77 -6.36 5.03
N GLY A 41 -8.94 -5.06 4.76
CA GLY A 41 -8.18 -4.36 3.71
C GLY A 41 -8.55 -4.88 2.32
N ILE A 42 -8.11 -4.16 1.28
CA ILE A 42 -8.36 -4.53 -0.13
C ILE A 42 -7.08 -4.54 -0.98
N GLY A 43 -5.93 -4.22 -0.36
CA GLY A 43 -4.63 -4.13 -1.03
C GLY A 43 -3.53 -4.98 -0.37
N THR A 44 -2.30 -4.61 -0.68
CA THR A 44 -1.09 -5.17 -0.05
C THR A 44 -0.50 -4.15 0.93
N GLU A 45 -0.39 -4.55 2.19
CA GLU A 45 0.31 -3.78 3.23
C GLU A 45 1.79 -4.23 3.31
N ILE A 46 2.70 -3.26 3.38
CA ILE A 46 4.14 -3.45 3.62
C ILE A 46 4.49 -2.75 4.93
N VAL A 47 5.12 -3.50 5.84
CA VAL A 47 5.53 -3.04 7.18
C VAL A 47 7.02 -3.32 7.40
N ALA A 48 7.63 -2.64 8.39
CA ALA A 48 9.01 -2.84 8.82
C ALA A 48 9.19 -4.15 9.60
#